data_AF-A0A1Q2HQE4-F1
#
_entry.id   AF-A0A1Q2HQE4-F1
#
_cell.length_a   1.000
_cell.length_b   1.000
_cell.length_c   1.000
_cell.angle_alpha   90.00
_cell.angle_beta   90.00
_cell.angle_gamma   90.00
#
_symmetry.space_group_name_H-M   'P 1'
#
loop_
_entity.id
_entity.type
_entity.pdbx_description
1 polymer ?
#
loop_
_entity_poly.entity_id
_entity_poly.type
_entity_poly.pdbx_seq_one_letter_code
_entity_poly.pdbx_strand_id
1 'polypeptide(L)'
;MLQTDTLKSIFHRKFTLDLNVSQGKNTAVLRESGKEAKLKHVKLSNIPDNSLILKIDACKCPEYIFSSTKDHNIRCDYLLIYQNTEESPPDLVFIELKSKKLKGSKYSSQFKSSVCLFEYINSILINFYEIKSLSKAKKHFILLHKKRIAKTNTRKKREYFSTDSTPEKPLSINAGSSPIFLRT
;
A
#
# COMPACT_ATOMS: atom_id res chain seq x y z
N MET A 1 -11.25 -6.10 -16.50
CA MET A 1 -11.66 -5.04 -15.57
C MET A 1 -11.56 -5.51 -14.13
N LEU A 2 -11.07 -4.66 -13.22
CA LEU A 2 -10.97 -4.90 -11.79
C LEU A 2 -12.36 -4.76 -11.14
N GLN A 3 -12.87 -5.84 -10.58
CA GLN A 3 -14.17 -5.88 -9.91
C GLN A 3 -14.05 -5.34 -8.48
N THR A 4 -13.83 -4.03 -8.33
CA THR A 4 -13.51 -3.41 -7.04
C THR A 4 -14.61 -3.60 -5.99
N ASP A 5 -15.88 -3.55 -6.39
CA ASP A 5 -17.00 -3.76 -5.45
C ASP A 5 -17.08 -5.21 -4.97
N THR A 6 -16.78 -6.17 -5.84
CA THR A 6 -16.61 -7.58 -5.46
C THR A 6 -15.43 -7.74 -4.50
N LEU A 7 -14.28 -7.08 -4.75
CA LEU A 7 -13.16 -7.14 -3.80
C LEU A 7 -13.55 -6.55 -2.43
N LYS A 8 -14.27 -5.42 -2.41
CA LYS A 8 -14.76 -4.80 -1.16
C LYS A 8 -15.71 -5.72 -0.38
N SER A 9 -16.51 -6.56 -1.05
CA SER A 9 -17.39 -7.51 -0.38
C SER A 9 -16.65 -8.74 0.17
N ILE A 10 -15.53 -9.14 -0.46
CA ILE A 10 -14.70 -10.26 -0.03
C ILE A 10 -13.85 -9.90 1.21
N PHE A 11 -13.22 -8.73 1.21
CA PHE A 11 -12.34 -8.34 2.31
C PHE A 11 -13.15 -7.85 3.52
N HIS A 12 -12.81 -8.38 4.70
CA HIS A 12 -13.45 -7.95 5.93
C HIS A 12 -13.18 -6.45 6.19
N ARG A 13 -14.25 -5.69 6.47
CA ARG A 13 -14.21 -4.24 6.73
C ARG A 13 -13.13 -3.76 7.71
N LYS A 14 -12.73 -4.58 8.69
CA LYS A 14 -11.68 -4.23 9.67
C LYS A 14 -10.30 -4.03 9.03
N PHE A 15 -10.09 -4.58 7.84
CA PHE A 15 -8.86 -4.45 7.07
C PHE A 15 -8.99 -3.48 5.91
N THR A 16 -10.18 -2.94 5.62
CA THR A 16 -10.38 -1.98 4.53
C THR A 16 -10.33 -0.55 5.05
N LEU A 17 -9.72 0.36 4.31
CA LEU A 17 -9.72 1.78 4.60
C LEU A 17 -10.66 2.51 3.63
N ASP A 18 -11.59 3.30 4.18
CA ASP A 18 -12.54 4.05 3.39
C ASP A 18 -11.90 5.21 2.61
N LEU A 19 -12.38 5.40 1.39
CA LEU A 19 -12.06 6.56 0.57
C LEU A 19 -13.03 7.70 0.88
N ASN A 20 -12.50 8.91 0.96
CA ASN A 20 -13.25 10.14 1.19
C ASN A 20 -13.13 11.05 -0.03
N VAL A 21 -14.21 11.70 -0.42
CA VAL A 21 -14.18 12.70 -1.49
C VAL A 21 -13.79 14.06 -0.93
N SER A 22 -12.73 14.66 -1.47
CA SER A 22 -12.24 15.99 -1.09
C SER A 22 -11.90 16.75 -2.36
N GLN A 23 -12.60 17.86 -2.63
CA GLN A 23 -12.45 18.65 -3.87
C GLN A 23 -12.68 17.83 -5.16
N GLY A 24 -13.75 17.00 -5.16
CA GLY A 24 -14.12 16.18 -6.32
C GLY A 24 -13.16 15.02 -6.61
N LYS A 25 -12.26 14.69 -5.68
CA LYS A 25 -11.22 13.66 -5.85
C LYS A 25 -11.20 12.72 -4.65
N ASN A 26 -10.99 11.44 -4.88
CA ASN A 26 -10.84 10.48 -3.78
C ASN A 26 -9.53 10.70 -3.04
N THR A 27 -9.63 10.57 -1.73
CA THR A 27 -8.54 10.76 -0.78
C THR A 27 -8.64 9.71 0.33
N ALA A 28 -7.50 9.36 0.91
CA ALA A 28 -7.43 8.46 2.05
C ALA A 28 -6.40 8.98 3.04
N VAL A 29 -6.60 8.68 4.33
CA VAL A 29 -5.66 9.07 5.38
C VAL A 29 -5.06 7.82 5.99
N LEU A 30 -3.80 7.55 5.65
CA LEU A 30 -3.00 6.48 6.24
C LEU A 30 -2.54 6.92 7.64
N ARG A 31 -2.54 6.01 8.62
CA ARG A 31 -2.17 6.31 10.00
C ARG A 31 -1.14 5.30 10.52
N GLU A 32 -0.03 5.81 11.03
CA GLU A 32 0.97 4.99 11.75
C GLU A 32 0.42 4.72 13.17
N SER A 33 0.32 3.44 13.55
CA SER A 33 -0.31 2.98 14.80
C SER A 33 0.61 3.03 16.03
N GLY A 34 1.91 3.31 15.85
CA GLY A 34 2.88 3.41 16.95
C GLY A 34 2.64 4.64 17.83
N LYS A 35 2.64 4.47 19.16
CA LYS A 35 2.48 5.59 20.12
C LYS A 35 3.53 6.70 19.95
N GLU A 36 4.74 6.32 19.53
CA GLU A 36 5.87 7.24 19.30
C GLU A 36 5.98 7.71 17.83
N ALA A 37 4.98 7.41 17.01
CA ALA A 37 4.96 7.75 15.59
C ALA A 37 5.08 9.27 15.38
N LYS A 38 6.13 9.69 14.67
CA LYS A 38 6.30 11.08 14.21
C LYS A 38 5.54 11.34 12.91
N LEU A 39 5.21 10.30 12.15
CA LEU A 39 4.37 10.36 10.96
C LEU A 39 2.95 9.89 11.29
N LYS A 40 2.24 10.69 12.10
CA LYS A 40 0.91 10.31 12.61
C LYS A 40 -0.13 10.06 11.52
N HIS A 41 -0.08 10.81 10.43
CA HIS A 41 -0.99 10.63 9.29
C HIS A 41 -0.35 11.05 7.97
N VAL A 42 -0.72 10.38 6.90
CA VAL A 42 -0.39 10.76 5.52
C VAL A 42 -1.65 10.79 4.68
N LYS A 43 -1.93 11.92 4.01
CA LYS A 43 -3.05 12.05 3.08
C LYS A 43 -2.62 11.59 1.69
N LEU A 44 -3.26 10.55 1.17
CA LEU A 44 -3.23 10.21 -0.26
C LEU A 44 -4.31 11.01 -0.99
N SER A 45 -4.05 11.48 -2.19
CA SER A 45 -5.01 12.24 -3.02
C SER A 45 -4.95 11.84 -4.48
N ASN A 46 -6.03 12.15 -5.22
CA ASN A 46 -6.27 11.66 -6.58
C ASN A 46 -6.25 10.14 -6.64
N ILE A 47 -6.94 9.48 -5.71
CA ILE A 47 -7.05 8.02 -5.77
C ILE A 47 -8.06 7.66 -6.88
N PRO A 48 -7.75 6.71 -7.77
CA PRO A 48 -8.72 6.27 -8.78
C PRO A 48 -10.02 5.77 -8.13
N ASP A 49 -11.17 5.93 -8.80
CA ASP A 49 -12.46 5.45 -8.29
C ASP A 49 -12.48 3.93 -8.10
N ASN A 50 -11.86 3.21 -9.05
CA ASN A 50 -11.67 1.77 -8.98
C ASN A 50 -10.46 1.41 -8.12
N SER A 51 -10.56 1.71 -6.82
CA SER A 51 -9.51 1.40 -5.86
C SER A 51 -10.02 0.81 -4.55
N LEU A 52 -9.13 0.05 -3.91
CA LEU A 52 -9.30 -0.55 -2.59
C LEU A 52 -8.01 -0.37 -1.80
N ILE A 53 -8.13 0.11 -0.57
CA ILE A 53 -6.99 0.19 0.35
C ILE A 53 -7.19 -0.83 1.47
N LEU A 54 -6.18 -1.67 1.66
CA LEU A 54 -6.12 -2.67 2.71
C LEU A 54 -5.06 -2.27 3.74
N LYS A 55 -5.40 -2.36 5.02
CA LYS A 55 -4.49 -2.27 6.15
C LYS A 55 -4.00 -3.67 6.50
N ILE A 56 -2.85 -4.07 5.97
CA ILE A 56 -2.41 -5.47 5.98
C ILE A 56 -1.49 -5.82 7.15
N ASP A 57 -0.92 -4.83 7.85
CA ASP A 57 -0.19 -5.01 9.11
C ASP A 57 -1.06 -5.57 10.24
N ALA A 58 -2.36 -5.30 10.19
CA ALA A 58 -3.32 -5.86 11.12
C ALA A 58 -3.61 -7.35 10.88
N CYS A 59 -3.21 -7.92 9.74
CA CYS A 59 -3.43 -9.32 9.42
C CYS A 59 -2.29 -10.19 9.97
N LYS A 60 -2.57 -10.96 11.03
CA LYS A 60 -1.61 -11.86 11.70
C LYS A 60 -1.45 -13.23 11.02
N CYS A 61 -1.92 -13.39 9.79
CA CYS A 61 -1.85 -14.65 9.06
C CYS A 61 -0.46 -14.81 8.37
N PRO A 62 0.18 -15.99 8.42
CA PRO A 62 -0.25 -17.26 8.99
C PRO A 62 0.58 -17.66 10.23
N GLU A 63 0.31 -17.04 11.38
CA GLU A 63 0.93 -17.42 12.67
C GLU A 63 0.66 -18.89 13.08
N TYR A 64 -0.40 -19.50 12.55
CA TYR A 64 -0.80 -20.89 12.85
C TYR A 64 -0.15 -21.94 11.94
N ILE A 65 0.49 -21.53 10.83
CA ILE A 65 1.06 -22.46 9.84
C ILE A 65 2.58 -22.59 10.03
N PHE A 66 3.26 -21.49 10.36
CA PHE A 66 4.71 -21.49 10.53
C PHE A 66 5.10 -21.18 11.97
N SER A 67 5.95 -22.02 12.55
CA SER A 67 6.42 -21.91 13.94
C SER A 67 7.68 -21.04 14.13
N SER A 68 8.43 -20.76 13.05
CA SER A 68 9.65 -19.95 13.12
C SER A 68 9.34 -18.45 13.04
N THR A 69 10.35 -17.59 13.03
CA THR A 69 10.21 -16.12 13.15
C THR A 69 11.07 -15.35 12.14
N LYS A 70 11.44 -15.95 10.99
CA LYS A 70 12.35 -15.33 10.01
C LYS A 70 11.65 -14.20 9.22
N ASP A 71 11.18 -13.18 9.92
CA ASP A 71 10.46 -11.98 9.48
C ASP A 71 9.22 -12.21 8.58
N HIS A 72 8.77 -13.46 8.45
CA HIS A 72 7.63 -13.86 7.61
C HIS A 72 6.25 -13.46 8.16
N ASN A 73 6.17 -12.86 9.35
CA ASN A 73 4.92 -12.39 9.97
C ASN A 73 4.93 -10.88 10.17
N ILE A 74 5.88 -10.18 9.56
CA ILE A 74 5.91 -8.73 9.53
C ILE A 74 5.37 -8.30 8.16
N ARG A 75 4.43 -7.36 8.13
CA ARG A 75 3.84 -6.84 6.89
C ARG A 75 4.17 -5.36 6.75
N CYS A 76 3.92 -4.82 5.57
CA CYS A 76 3.85 -3.37 5.43
C CYS A 76 2.51 -2.85 5.92
N ASP A 77 2.42 -1.56 6.21
CA ASP A 77 1.20 -0.97 6.80
C ASP A 77 -0.02 -1.11 5.87
N TYR A 78 0.14 -0.79 4.58
CA TYR A 78 -0.98 -0.75 3.65
C TYR A 78 -0.67 -1.41 2.30
N LEU A 79 -1.71 -1.94 1.65
CA LEU A 79 -1.74 -2.31 0.24
C LEU A 79 -2.86 -1.55 -0.44
N LEU A 80 -2.52 -0.75 -1.43
CA LEU A 80 -3.48 -0.12 -2.31
C LEU A 80 -3.56 -0.93 -3.61
N ILE A 81 -4.78 -1.26 -4.03
CA ILE A 81 -5.10 -1.94 -5.28
C ILE A 81 -5.90 -0.97 -6.12
N TYR A 82 -5.52 -0.73 -7.37
CA TYR A 82 -6.33 0.04 -8.30
C TYR A 82 -6.12 -0.39 -9.74
N GLN A 83 -6.97 0.08 -10.65
CA GLN A 83 -6.80 -0.06 -12.09
C GLN A 83 -7.10 1.30 -12.75
N ASN A 84 -6.18 1.80 -13.58
CA ASN A 84 -6.32 3.12 -14.20
C ASN A 84 -7.32 3.12 -15.36
N THR A 85 -7.24 2.12 -16.23
CA THR A 85 -8.16 1.91 -17.36
C THR A 85 -8.53 0.43 -17.44
N GLU A 86 -9.66 0.10 -18.07
CA GLU A 86 -10.12 -1.29 -18.19
C GLU A 86 -9.11 -2.23 -18.87
N GLU A 87 -8.34 -1.68 -19.81
CA GLU A 87 -7.31 -2.37 -20.60
C GLU A 87 -5.97 -2.51 -19.87
N SER A 88 -5.69 -1.66 -18.87
CA SER A 88 -4.42 -1.70 -18.13
C SER A 88 -4.40 -2.84 -17.11
N PRO A 89 -3.26 -3.48 -16.84
CA PRO A 89 -3.17 -4.40 -15.70
C PRO A 89 -3.41 -3.63 -14.40
N PRO A 90 -4.02 -4.24 -13.37
CA PRO A 90 -4.13 -3.63 -12.05
C PRO A 90 -2.76 -3.32 -11.44
N ASP A 91 -2.70 -2.32 -10.58
CA ASP A 91 -1.52 -1.95 -9.80
C ASP A 91 -1.71 -2.36 -8.34
N LEU A 92 -0.67 -2.96 -7.75
CA LEU A 92 -0.53 -3.32 -6.35
C LEU A 92 0.54 -2.45 -5.74
N VAL A 93 0.13 -1.52 -4.89
CA VAL A 93 1.03 -0.56 -4.25
C VAL A 93 1.17 -0.91 -2.78
N PHE A 94 2.31 -1.51 -2.44
CA PHE A 94 2.70 -1.82 -1.06
C PHE A 94 3.32 -0.59 -0.41
N ILE A 95 2.72 -0.13 0.69
CA ILE A 95 3.06 1.13 1.35
C ILE A 95 3.50 0.86 2.78
N GLU A 96 4.72 1.28 3.09
CA GLU A 96 5.28 1.29 4.44
C GLU A 96 5.39 2.72 4.96
N LEU A 97 4.91 2.97 6.18
CA LEU A 97 5.06 4.21 6.92
C LEU A 97 6.20 4.08 7.92
N LYS A 98 7.14 5.03 7.90
CA LYS A 98 8.16 5.14 8.96
C LYS A 98 8.31 6.56 9.46
N SER A 99 8.31 6.72 10.77
CA SER A 99 8.62 7.98 11.46
C SER A 99 9.95 8.65 11.06
N LYS A 100 10.93 7.88 10.59
CA LYS A 100 12.22 8.37 10.07
C LYS A 100 12.58 7.54 8.85
N LYS A 101 13.36 8.11 7.92
CA LYS A 101 13.97 7.32 6.84
C LYS A 101 14.87 6.24 7.44
N LEU A 102 14.47 4.99 7.32
CA LEU A 102 15.31 3.86 7.68
C LEU A 102 16.26 3.55 6.51
N LYS A 103 17.48 3.12 6.82
CA LYS A 103 18.41 2.52 5.85
C LYS A 103 18.34 1.00 5.98
N GLY A 104 18.37 0.27 4.86
CA GLY A 104 18.65 -1.17 4.83
C GLY A 104 17.46 -2.12 4.96
N SER A 105 17.74 -3.33 5.46
CA SER A 105 16.98 -4.58 5.32
C SER A 105 15.59 -4.64 5.98
N LYS A 106 15.29 -3.78 6.95
CA LYS A 106 14.09 -3.94 7.80
C LYS A 106 12.76 -3.76 7.07
N TYR A 107 12.65 -2.82 6.14
CA TYR A 107 11.43 -2.66 5.34
C TYR A 107 11.35 -3.71 4.21
N SER A 108 12.49 -4.27 3.79
CA SER A 108 12.51 -5.22 2.68
C SER A 108 11.82 -6.53 3.06
N SER A 109 12.04 -7.03 4.28
CA SER A 109 11.34 -8.21 4.78
C SER A 109 9.84 -7.97 4.91
N GLN A 110 9.41 -6.78 5.39
CA GLN A 110 8.00 -6.38 5.45
C GLN A 110 7.33 -6.43 4.07
N PHE A 111 7.98 -5.87 3.04
CA PHE A 111 7.46 -5.90 1.67
C PHE A 111 7.42 -7.30 1.10
N LYS A 112 8.50 -8.08 1.20
CA LYS A 112 8.53 -9.47 0.71
C LYS A 112 7.43 -10.31 1.33
N SER A 113 7.27 -10.19 2.64
CA SER A 113 6.29 -10.97 3.36
C SER A 113 4.85 -10.53 3.07
N SER A 114 4.64 -9.24 2.79
CA SER A 114 3.36 -8.73 2.28
C SER A 114 3.03 -9.24 0.89
N VAL A 115 4.03 -9.37 0.01
CA VAL A 115 3.85 -10.01 -1.30
C VAL A 115 3.43 -11.47 -1.11
N CYS A 116 4.09 -12.24 -0.23
CA CYS A 116 3.70 -13.62 0.04
C CYS A 116 2.25 -13.73 0.56
N LEU A 117 1.84 -12.85 1.48
CA LEU A 117 0.45 -12.80 1.95
C LEU A 117 -0.51 -12.50 0.80
N PHE A 118 -0.16 -11.55 -0.07
CA PHE A 118 -0.99 -11.23 -1.22
C PHE A 118 -1.09 -12.40 -2.21
N GLU A 119 0.01 -13.12 -2.50
CA GLU A 119 -0.04 -14.29 -3.39
C GLU A 119 -0.91 -15.42 -2.82
N TYR A 120 -0.89 -15.61 -1.50
CA TYR A 120 -1.81 -16.52 -0.82
C TYR A 120 -3.28 -16.08 -1.01
N ILE A 121 -3.58 -14.80 -0.78
CA ILE A 121 -4.91 -14.23 -1.00
C ILE A 121 -5.32 -14.35 -2.47
N ASN A 122 -4.42 -14.02 -3.40
CA ASN A 122 -4.64 -14.08 -4.84
C ASN A 122 -4.98 -15.50 -5.29
N SER A 123 -4.35 -16.52 -4.70
CA SER A 123 -4.70 -17.93 -4.94
C SER A 123 -6.14 -18.22 -4.53
N ILE A 124 -6.61 -17.68 -3.40
CA ILE A 124 -8.01 -17.81 -2.97
C ILE A 124 -8.94 -17.06 -3.94
N LEU A 125 -8.59 -15.82 -4.31
CA LEU A 125 -9.38 -15.01 -5.24
C LEU A 125 -9.55 -15.67 -6.61
N ILE A 126 -8.51 -16.32 -7.12
CA ILE A 126 -8.55 -17.03 -8.40
C ILE A 126 -9.44 -18.28 -8.31
N ASN A 127 -9.25 -19.10 -7.28
CA ASN A 127 -9.86 -20.43 -7.23
C ASN A 127 -11.29 -20.44 -6.67
N PHE A 128 -11.63 -19.50 -5.78
CA PHE A 128 -12.96 -19.44 -5.15
C PHE A 128 -13.85 -18.33 -5.70
N TYR A 129 -13.25 -17.26 -6.24
CA TYR A 129 -13.98 -16.08 -6.72
C TYR A 129 -13.78 -15.80 -8.21
N GLU A 130 -12.99 -16.62 -8.91
CA GLU A 130 -12.68 -16.49 -10.34
C GLU A 130 -12.04 -15.15 -10.75
N ILE A 131 -11.48 -14.40 -9.78
CA ILE A 131 -10.84 -13.10 -10.03
C ILE A 131 -9.40 -13.33 -10.49
N LYS A 132 -9.21 -13.42 -11.81
CA LYS A 132 -7.89 -13.67 -12.43
C LYS A 132 -7.09 -12.41 -12.73
N SER A 133 -7.72 -11.23 -12.74
CA SER A 133 -7.09 -9.97 -13.18
C SER A 133 -5.86 -9.58 -12.35
N LEU A 134 -5.82 -9.95 -11.08
CA LEU A 134 -4.75 -9.62 -10.14
C LEU A 134 -3.46 -10.43 -10.37
N SER A 135 -3.53 -11.55 -11.09
CA SER A 135 -2.34 -12.36 -11.45
C SER A 135 -1.35 -11.61 -12.35
N LYS A 136 -1.84 -10.66 -13.14
CA LYS A 136 -1.04 -9.82 -14.06
C LYS A 136 -0.68 -8.47 -13.45
N ALA A 137 -0.98 -8.27 -12.17
CA ALA A 137 -0.86 -6.96 -11.56
C ALA A 137 0.59 -6.53 -11.38
N LYS A 138 0.86 -5.25 -11.64
CA LYS A 138 2.18 -4.66 -11.43
C LYS A 138 2.36 -4.36 -9.95
N LYS A 139 3.56 -4.63 -9.43
CA LYS A 139 3.87 -4.43 -8.01
C LYS A 139 4.74 -3.18 -7.85
N HIS A 140 4.33 -2.31 -6.94
CA HIS A 140 5.05 -1.10 -6.57
C HIS A 140 5.31 -1.08 -5.06
N PHE A 141 6.48 -0.58 -4.66
CA PHE A 141 6.89 -0.53 -3.27
C PHE A 141 7.23 0.90 -2.88
N ILE A 142 6.57 1.41 -1.85
CA ILE A 142 6.68 2.80 -1.42
C ILE A 142 7.03 2.86 0.06
N LEU A 143 8.08 3.61 0.38
CA LEU A 143 8.44 3.96 1.74
C LEU A 143 8.09 5.43 2.00
N LEU A 144 7.06 5.67 2.80
CA LEU A 144 6.65 6.99 3.24
C LEU A 144 7.34 7.32 4.56
N HIS A 145 8.07 8.43 4.60
CA HIS A 145 8.76 8.83 5.82
C HIS A 145 8.77 10.34 6.04
N LYS A 146 8.93 10.77 7.29
CA LYS A 146 9.13 12.19 7.64
C LYS A 146 10.61 12.56 7.64
N LYS A 147 11.02 13.63 6.95
CA LYS A 147 12.35 14.24 7.13
C LYS A 147 12.40 15.07 8.42
N ARG A 148 13.56 15.09 9.09
CA ARG A 148 13.80 15.83 10.36
C ARG A 148 13.75 17.35 10.18
N ILE A 149 14.07 17.84 8.98
CA ILE A 149 13.95 19.25 8.58
C ILE A 149 13.09 19.26 7.30
N ALA A 150 11.90 19.83 7.39
CA ALA A 150 11.05 20.02 6.23
C ALA A 150 11.59 21.19 5.41
N LYS A 151 12.45 20.92 4.42
CA LYS A 151 12.63 21.87 3.32
C LYS A 151 11.33 21.83 2.51
N THR A 152 10.49 22.84 2.68
CA THR A 152 9.29 23.02 1.90
C THR A 152 9.71 23.36 0.47
N ASN A 153 9.58 22.41 -0.45
CA ASN A 153 9.70 22.77 -1.86
C ASN A 153 8.57 23.75 -2.17
N THR A 154 8.91 24.92 -2.70
CA THR A 154 7.96 25.92 -3.21
C THR A 154 7.08 25.37 -4.33
N ARG A 155 7.49 24.26 -4.96
CA ARG A 155 6.72 23.51 -5.96
C ARG A 155 6.46 22.08 -5.48
N LYS A 156 5.18 21.66 -5.44
CA LYS A 156 4.81 20.25 -5.24
C LYS A 156 5.34 19.44 -6.41
N LYS A 157 6.45 18.71 -6.22
CA LYS A 157 6.89 17.72 -7.21
C LYS A 157 5.85 16.60 -7.23
N ARG A 158 5.34 16.28 -8.42
CA ARG A 158 4.63 15.03 -8.66
C ARG A 158 5.69 13.94 -8.59
N GLU A 159 5.65 13.11 -7.56
CA GLU A 159 6.45 11.89 -7.51
C GLU A 159 5.64 10.78 -8.14
N TYR A 160 6.26 10.06 -9.08
CA TYR A 160 5.61 9.02 -9.87
C TYR A 160 6.04 7.66 -9.34
N PHE A 161 5.13 6.67 -9.38
CA PHE A 161 5.51 5.29 -9.14
C PHE A 161 6.45 4.83 -10.25
N SER A 162 7.71 4.65 -9.88
CA SER A 162 8.67 3.98 -10.75
C SER A 162 8.24 2.51 -10.90
N THR A 163 8.34 2.01 -12.13
CA THR A 163 8.19 0.59 -12.46
C THR A 163 9.31 -0.26 -11.87
N ASP A 164 10.39 0.35 -11.41
CA ASP A 164 11.63 -0.34 -11.05
C ASP A 164 11.78 -0.48 -9.53
N SER A 165 10.73 -0.16 -8.77
CA SER A 165 10.73 -0.35 -7.32
C SER A 165 10.75 -1.84 -6.99
N THR A 166 11.62 -2.24 -6.07
CA THR A 166 11.65 -3.60 -5.51
C THR A 166 11.50 -3.54 -3.99
N PRO A 167 11.23 -4.67 -3.31
CA PRO A 167 11.22 -4.71 -1.84
C PRO A 167 12.52 -4.16 -1.21
N GLU A 168 13.67 -4.37 -1.83
CA GLU A 168 14.98 -3.87 -1.39
C GLU A 168 15.21 -2.40 -1.75
N LYS A 169 14.60 -1.93 -2.83
CA LYS A 169 14.75 -0.57 -3.37
C LYS A 169 13.37 0.08 -3.59
N PRO A 170 12.61 0.37 -2.52
CA PRO A 170 11.32 1.04 -2.64
C PRO A 170 11.48 2.51 -3.04
N LEU A 171 10.45 3.07 -3.65
CA LEU A 171 10.35 4.51 -3.87
C LEU A 171 10.18 5.22 -2.51
N SER A 172 11.21 5.96 -2.11
CA SER A 172 11.27 6.66 -0.83
C SER A 172 10.70 8.07 -0.96
N ILE A 173 9.50 8.30 -0.44
CA ILE A 173 8.79 9.58 -0.52
C ILE A 173 8.84 10.28 0.85
N ASN A 174 9.20 11.56 0.85
CA ASN A 174 9.07 12.38 2.05
C ASN A 174 7.61 12.83 2.20
N ALA A 175 6.86 12.10 3.04
CA ALA A 175 5.52 12.46 3.45
C ALA A 175 5.59 13.65 4.42
N GLY A 176 5.82 14.85 3.88
CA GLY A 176 5.54 16.09 4.59
C GLY A 176 4.03 16.28 4.80
N SER A 177 3.60 17.49 5.15
CA SER A 177 2.17 17.83 5.27
C SER A 177 1.41 17.88 3.94
N SER A 178 2.05 17.57 2.80
CA SER A 178 1.44 17.64 1.47
C SER A 178 0.88 16.29 1.03
N PRO A 179 -0.26 16.28 0.31
CA PRO A 179 -0.85 15.05 -0.18
C PRO A 179 0.05 14.38 -1.24
N ILE A 180 0.09 13.05 -1.20
CA ILE A 180 0.78 12.23 -2.21
C ILE A 180 -0.22 11.95 -3.33
N PHE A 181 0.20 12.22 -4.56
CA PHE A 181 -0.64 12.05 -5.75
C PHE A 181 -0.35 10.72 -6.42
N LEU A 182 -1.39 9.90 -6.60
CA LEU A 182 -1.31 8.71 -7.45
C LEU A 182 -1.48 9.13 -8.92
N ARG A 183 -0.81 8.43 -9.84
CA ARG A 183 -1.04 8.61 -11.28
C ARG A 183 -2.26 7.77 -11.68
N THR A 184 -3.35 8.43 -12.05
CA THR A 184 -4.37 7.92 -12.98
C THR A 184 -3.83 8.03 -14.39
#